data_AF-X1SD59-F1
#
_entry.id   AF-X1SD59-F1
#
_cell.length_a   1.000
_cell.length_b   1.000
_cell.length_c   1.000
_cell.angle_alpha   90.00
_cell.angle_beta   90.00
_cell.angle_gamma   90.00
#
_symmetry.space_group_name_H-M   'P 1'
#
loop_
_entity.id
_entity.type
_entity.pdbx_description
1 polymer ?
#
loop_
_entity_poly.entity_id
_entity_poly.type
_entity_poly.pdbx_seq_one_letter_code
_entity_poly.pdbx_strand_id
1 'polypeptide(L)'
;PRLNHNRDIQLITPDFAELLGWYTAEGCKGGNHITFSLGKEETSAIESVSTLMKASLGKEPISRETGTAIQLDYCNKAFAPIFAEFGSAAPKKQIPEWFLRLPYEKQYRFLKGYIGGDGHTEASSKRYSIEANTVSPRLAYGLRLLLYKLGILHGLYKRPQRDGLIDGRVIHGNGTRYEIQISGEAAALLGNAIGELFNPRERALRNMGWVSPNYVFVPVVSNEAVPYNGTVYNISVEDDESYL
;
A
#
# COMPACT_ATOMS: atom_id res chain seq x y z
N PRO A 1 21.57 -4.98 -10.29
CA PRO A 1 21.78 -3.51 -10.35
C PRO A 1 20.89 -2.83 -9.30
N ARG A 2 21.47 -2.11 -8.34
CA ARG A 2 20.70 -1.13 -7.55
C ARG A 2 20.37 0.02 -8.49
N LEU A 3 19.12 0.48 -8.50
CA LEU A 3 18.69 1.53 -9.41
C LEU A 3 19.53 2.79 -9.17
N ASN A 4 20.24 3.28 -10.20
CA ASN A 4 20.97 4.54 -10.14
C ASN A 4 19.94 5.68 -10.15
N HIS A 5 19.89 6.40 -9.03
CA HIS A 5 18.76 7.17 -8.49
C HIS A 5 18.06 8.25 -9.36
N ASN A 6 18.43 8.48 -10.62
CA ASN A 6 17.71 9.43 -11.49
C ASN A 6 17.34 8.90 -12.89
N ARG A 7 18.13 8.00 -13.50
CA ARG A 7 17.80 7.46 -14.83
C ARG A 7 16.75 6.34 -14.77
N ASP A 8 16.76 5.54 -13.70
CA ASP A 8 15.91 4.35 -13.64
C ASP A 8 14.48 4.65 -13.14
N ILE A 9 14.26 5.80 -12.51
CA ILE A 9 12.94 6.29 -12.07
C ILE A 9 12.01 6.52 -13.28
N GLN A 10 12.56 6.91 -14.43
CA GLN A 10 11.79 7.09 -15.66
C GLN A 10 11.31 5.76 -16.27
N LEU A 11 11.98 4.63 -15.95
CA LEU A 11 11.60 3.30 -16.44
C LEU A 11 10.37 2.72 -15.74
N ILE A 12 9.98 3.29 -14.58
CA ILE A 12 8.78 2.84 -13.88
C ILE A 12 7.56 3.36 -14.62
N THR A 13 6.93 2.53 -15.46
CA THR A 13 5.66 2.88 -16.11
C THR A 13 4.52 2.89 -15.08
N PRO A 14 3.38 3.55 -15.38
CA PRO A 14 2.16 3.45 -14.57
C PRO A 14 1.74 1.99 -14.32
N ASP A 15 1.82 1.12 -15.33
CA ASP A 15 1.51 -0.31 -15.20
C ASP A 15 2.51 -1.03 -14.29
N PHE A 16 3.80 -0.72 -14.39
CA PHE A 16 4.79 -1.33 -13.51
C PHE A 16 4.62 -0.85 -12.07
N ALA A 17 4.22 0.40 -11.85
CA ALA A 17 3.88 0.91 -10.53
C ALA A 17 2.68 0.18 -9.92
N GLU A 18 1.63 -0.11 -10.70
CA GLU A 18 0.49 -0.94 -10.27
C GLU A 18 0.94 -2.35 -9.91
N LEU A 19 1.80 -2.97 -10.72
CA LEU A 19 2.37 -4.28 -10.44
C LEU A 19 3.19 -4.30 -9.14
N LEU A 20 3.94 -3.23 -8.84
CA LEU A 20 4.65 -3.08 -7.57
C LEU A 20 3.69 -2.95 -6.38
N GLY A 21 2.51 -2.34 -6.58
CA GLY A 21 1.41 -2.31 -5.61
C GLY A 21 0.91 -3.72 -5.31
N TRP A 22 0.55 -4.47 -6.35
CA TRP A 22 0.17 -5.88 -6.24
C TRP A 22 1.25 -6.72 -5.56
N TYR A 23 2.52 -6.49 -5.88
CA TYR A 23 3.62 -7.21 -5.25
C TYR A 23 3.73 -6.89 -3.76
N THR A 24 3.41 -5.65 -3.38
CA THR A 24 3.48 -5.23 -1.99
C THR A 24 2.40 -5.90 -1.15
N ALA A 25 1.22 -6.13 -1.74
CA ALA A 25 0.11 -6.89 -1.17
C ALA A 25 0.37 -8.42 -1.19
N GLU A 26 0.41 -9.00 -2.38
CA GLU A 26 0.30 -10.46 -2.61
C GLU A 26 1.63 -11.12 -3.00
N GLY A 27 2.69 -10.32 -3.13
CA GLY A 27 3.96 -10.75 -3.67
C GLY A 27 4.93 -11.29 -2.62
N CYS A 28 5.68 -12.32 -2.99
CA CYS A 28 6.88 -12.76 -2.26
C CYS A 28 8.06 -12.92 -3.23
N LYS A 29 9.27 -13.03 -2.68
CA LYS A 29 10.49 -13.22 -3.47
C LYS A 29 11.39 -14.28 -2.88
N GLY A 30 11.85 -15.20 -3.73
CA GLY A 30 12.88 -16.20 -3.44
C GLY A 30 13.98 -16.17 -4.51
N GLY A 31 15.21 -15.75 -4.16
CA GLY A 31 16.29 -15.61 -5.16
C GLY A 31 15.90 -14.60 -6.24
N ASN A 32 15.85 -15.02 -7.51
CA ASN A 32 15.38 -14.20 -8.64
C ASN A 32 13.92 -14.45 -9.02
N HIS A 33 13.22 -15.28 -8.26
CA HIS A 33 11.80 -15.59 -8.45
C HIS A 33 10.95 -14.58 -7.70
N ILE A 34 10.00 -14.01 -8.41
CA ILE A 34 8.92 -13.17 -7.92
C ILE A 34 7.65 -14.01 -8.07
N THR A 35 6.88 -14.13 -7.01
CA THR A 35 5.65 -14.93 -7.00
C THR A 35 4.54 -14.07 -6.42
N PHE A 36 3.41 -14.00 -7.12
CA PHE A 36 2.15 -13.45 -6.60
C PHE A 36 1.26 -14.63 -6.24
N SER A 37 0.69 -14.64 -5.03
CA SER A 37 -0.22 -15.71 -4.59
C SER A 37 -1.62 -15.14 -4.44
N LEU A 38 -2.52 -15.48 -5.36
CA LEU A 38 -3.88 -14.95 -5.42
C LEU A 38 -4.89 -16.07 -5.12
N GLY A 39 -6.03 -15.78 -4.51
CA GLY A 39 -7.08 -16.78 -4.29
C GLY A 39 -7.61 -17.33 -5.62
N LYS A 40 -7.96 -18.63 -5.67
CA LYS A 40 -8.48 -19.26 -6.91
C LYS A 40 -9.70 -18.57 -7.51
N GLU A 41 -10.56 -18.05 -6.64
CA GLU A 41 -11.81 -17.38 -7.03
C GLU A 41 -11.57 -15.93 -7.52
N GLU A 42 -10.38 -15.37 -7.30
CA GLU A 42 -10.01 -13.99 -7.66
C GLU A 42 -9.59 -13.87 -9.12
N THR A 43 -10.41 -14.41 -10.01
CA THR A 43 -10.13 -14.54 -11.45
C THR A 43 -9.76 -13.20 -12.12
N SER A 44 -10.44 -12.11 -11.75
CA SER A 44 -10.15 -10.76 -12.25
C SER A 44 -8.80 -10.22 -11.77
N ALA A 45 -8.40 -10.53 -10.53
CA ALA A 45 -7.09 -10.15 -10.00
C ALA A 45 -5.98 -10.94 -10.72
N ILE A 46 -6.18 -12.24 -10.93
CA ILE A 46 -5.24 -13.10 -11.66
C ILE A 46 -5.01 -12.60 -13.09
N GLU A 47 -6.09 -12.26 -13.81
CA GLU A 47 -6.00 -11.71 -15.16
C GLU A 47 -5.31 -10.34 -15.19
N SER A 48 -5.65 -9.47 -14.23
CA SER A 48 -5.05 -8.14 -14.11
C SER A 48 -3.55 -8.22 -13.84
N VAL A 49 -3.14 -9.01 -12.86
CA VAL A 49 -1.72 -9.19 -12.51
C VAL A 49 -0.97 -9.84 -13.69
N SER A 50 -1.53 -10.86 -14.34
CA SER A 50 -0.90 -11.49 -15.52
C SER A 50 -0.68 -10.48 -16.66
N THR A 51 -1.68 -9.65 -16.94
CA THR A 51 -1.60 -8.59 -17.95
C THR A 51 -0.54 -7.56 -17.60
N LEU A 52 -0.49 -7.09 -16.36
CA LEU A 52 0.51 -6.15 -15.87
C LEU A 52 1.93 -6.75 -15.92
N MET A 53 2.08 -8.03 -15.60
CA MET A 53 3.36 -8.74 -15.72
C MET A 53 3.82 -8.82 -17.17
N LYS A 54 2.95 -9.17 -18.11
CA LYS A 54 3.28 -9.17 -19.54
C LYS A 54 3.68 -7.77 -20.02
N ALA A 55 2.90 -6.75 -19.68
CA ALA A 55 3.14 -5.37 -20.11
C ALA A 55 4.44 -4.79 -19.52
N SER A 56 4.70 -5.05 -18.24
CA SER A 56 5.83 -4.45 -17.51
C SER A 56 7.13 -5.25 -17.65
N LEU A 57 7.02 -6.58 -17.76
CA LEU A 57 8.16 -7.50 -17.68
C LEU A 57 8.40 -8.27 -19.01
N GLY A 58 7.54 -8.05 -20.01
CA GLY A 58 7.71 -8.54 -21.38
C GLY A 58 7.43 -10.03 -21.58
N LYS A 59 6.95 -10.77 -20.57
CA LYS A 59 6.55 -12.18 -20.69
C LYS A 59 5.38 -12.49 -19.78
N GLU A 60 4.57 -13.46 -20.20
CA GLU A 60 3.52 -14.04 -19.37
C GLU A 60 4.13 -14.73 -18.14
N PRO A 61 3.46 -14.68 -16.98
CA PRO A 61 3.83 -15.48 -15.82
C PRO A 61 3.63 -16.97 -16.08
N ILE A 62 4.37 -17.78 -15.34
CA ILE A 62 4.05 -19.21 -15.19
C ILE A 62 2.97 -19.31 -14.11
N SER A 63 1.78 -19.79 -14.48
CA SER A 63 0.68 -20.01 -13.53
C SER A 63 0.74 -21.42 -12.94
N ARG A 64 0.62 -21.54 -11.62
CA ARG A 64 0.57 -22.82 -10.90
C ARG A 64 -0.52 -22.79 -9.84
N GLU A 65 -1.35 -23.82 -9.82
CA GLU A 65 -2.37 -23.98 -8.78
C GLU A 65 -1.75 -24.58 -7.51
N THR A 66 -2.00 -23.98 -6.34
CA THR A 66 -1.48 -24.43 -5.04
C THR A 66 -2.51 -24.29 -3.94
N GLY A 67 -3.02 -25.41 -3.41
CA GLY A 67 -3.96 -25.39 -2.27
C GLY A 67 -5.24 -24.62 -2.62
N THR A 68 -5.44 -23.44 -2.03
CA THR A 68 -6.56 -22.50 -2.28
C THR A 68 -6.19 -21.30 -3.16
N ALA A 69 -4.95 -21.23 -3.65
CA ALA A 69 -4.41 -20.10 -4.40
C ALA A 69 -3.90 -20.50 -5.80
N ILE A 70 -3.77 -19.50 -6.67
CA ILE A 70 -3.03 -19.53 -7.93
C ILE A 70 -1.77 -18.68 -7.75
N GLN A 71 -0.62 -19.30 -8.02
CA GLN A 71 0.68 -18.64 -8.03
C GLN A 71 1.03 -18.20 -9.44
N LEU A 72 1.31 -16.91 -9.59
CA LEU A 72 1.88 -16.33 -10.81
C LEU A 72 3.37 -16.10 -10.59
N ASP A 73 4.20 -16.93 -11.23
CA ASP A 73 5.63 -16.93 -11.05
C ASP A 73 6.36 -16.25 -12.21
N TYR A 74 7.39 -15.49 -11.85
CA TYR A 74 8.29 -14.86 -12.81
C TYR A 74 9.72 -14.87 -12.29
N CYS A 75 10.65 -15.38 -13.10
CA CYS A 75 12.07 -15.40 -12.76
C CYS A 75 12.84 -14.46 -13.69
N ASN A 76 13.37 -13.36 -13.14
CA ASN A 76 14.19 -12.43 -13.90
C ASN A 76 15.19 -11.69 -13.02
N LYS A 77 16.47 -11.81 -13.39
CA LYS A 77 17.61 -11.20 -12.68
C LYS A 77 17.62 -9.66 -12.75
N ALA A 78 17.04 -9.07 -13.79
CA ALA A 78 17.01 -7.63 -13.99
C ALA A 78 15.99 -6.94 -13.07
N PHE A 79 14.79 -7.51 -12.95
CA PHE A 79 13.69 -6.91 -12.16
C PHE A 79 13.66 -7.35 -10.70
N ALA A 80 14.14 -8.56 -10.37
CA ALA A 80 14.14 -9.06 -8.99
C ALA A 80 14.76 -8.10 -7.95
N PRO A 81 15.83 -7.33 -8.26
CA PRO A 81 16.35 -6.30 -7.35
C PRO A 81 15.35 -5.20 -7.03
N ILE A 82 14.55 -4.74 -8.01
CA ILE A 82 13.56 -3.66 -7.81
C ILE A 82 12.47 -4.13 -6.84
N PHE A 83 11.90 -5.30 -7.09
CA PHE A 83 10.91 -5.91 -6.18
C PHE A 83 11.49 -6.14 -4.77
N ALA A 84 12.78 -6.48 -4.66
CA ALA A 84 13.42 -6.67 -3.36
C ALA A 84 13.44 -5.39 -2.50
N GLU A 85 13.47 -4.21 -3.11
CA GLU A 85 13.42 -2.94 -2.39
C GLU A 85 12.07 -2.72 -1.68
N PHE A 86 10.99 -3.31 -2.21
CA PHE A 86 9.66 -3.33 -1.60
C PHE A 86 9.50 -4.41 -0.53
N GLY A 87 10.52 -5.26 -0.31
CA GLY A 87 10.54 -6.30 0.71
C GLY A 87 10.09 -7.67 0.22
N SER A 88 10.74 -8.72 0.72
CA SER A 88 10.59 -10.10 0.22
C SER A 88 9.46 -10.92 0.85
N ALA A 89 8.90 -10.45 1.97
CA ALA A 89 7.86 -11.12 2.75
C ALA A 89 7.05 -10.09 3.55
N ALA A 90 5.82 -10.43 3.97
CA ALA A 90 4.86 -9.50 4.56
C ALA A 90 5.44 -8.59 5.68
N PRO A 91 6.15 -9.09 6.73
CA PRO A 91 6.70 -8.23 7.79
C PRO A 91 7.85 -7.32 7.34
N LYS A 92 8.43 -7.61 6.17
CA LYS A 92 9.56 -6.87 5.58
C LYS A 92 9.12 -5.94 4.45
N LYS A 93 7.82 -5.89 4.12
CA LYS A 93 7.29 -5.03 3.06
C LYS A 93 7.52 -3.56 3.38
N GLN A 94 7.77 -2.74 2.37
CA GLN A 94 7.95 -1.30 2.52
C GLN A 94 7.74 -0.58 1.19
N ILE A 95 7.57 0.74 1.24
CA ILE A 95 7.63 1.60 0.05
C ILE A 95 9.00 2.29 0.07
N PRO A 96 9.88 2.06 -0.93
CA PRO A 96 11.16 2.73 -1.02
C PRO A 96 11.00 4.25 -1.16
N GLU A 97 11.94 5.00 -0.59
CA GLU A 97 11.91 6.46 -0.61
C GLU A 97 11.88 7.04 -2.04
N TRP A 98 12.60 6.42 -2.98
CA TRP A 98 12.58 6.85 -4.39
C TRP A 98 11.19 6.69 -5.02
N PHE A 99 10.38 5.75 -4.55
CA PHE A 99 9.02 5.54 -5.06
C PHE A 99 8.11 6.70 -4.62
N LEU A 100 8.27 7.18 -3.38
CA LEU A 100 7.56 8.35 -2.86
C LEU A 100 7.88 9.64 -3.67
N ARG A 101 8.97 9.66 -4.43
CA ARG A 101 9.35 10.77 -5.33
C ARG A 101 8.79 10.67 -6.75
N LEU A 102 8.15 9.56 -7.11
CA LEU A 102 7.55 9.41 -8.44
C LEU A 102 6.38 10.40 -8.66
N PRO A 103 6.01 10.71 -9.92
CA PRO A 103 4.79 11.44 -10.23
C PRO A 103 3.55 10.82 -9.59
N TYR A 104 2.57 11.65 -9.22
CA TYR A 104 1.35 11.22 -8.53
C TYR A 104 0.57 10.14 -9.30
N GLU A 105 0.55 10.19 -10.62
CA GLU A 105 -0.04 9.13 -11.45
C GLU A 105 0.47 7.74 -11.07
N LYS A 106 1.80 7.56 -10.97
CA LYS A 106 2.41 6.27 -10.62
C LYS A 106 2.11 5.87 -9.18
N GLN A 107 2.01 6.86 -8.29
CA GLN A 107 1.63 6.64 -6.89
C GLN A 107 0.18 6.14 -6.77
N TYR A 108 -0.76 6.73 -7.51
CA TYR A 108 -2.15 6.25 -7.58
C TYR A 108 -2.22 4.85 -8.19
N ARG A 109 -1.47 4.57 -9.25
CA ARG A 109 -1.41 3.22 -9.83
C ARG A 109 -0.88 2.19 -8.83
N PHE A 110 0.14 2.53 -8.05
CA PHE A 110 0.60 1.66 -6.96
C PHE A 110 -0.49 1.42 -5.90
N LEU A 111 -1.18 2.48 -5.46
CA LEU A 111 -2.29 2.34 -4.51
C LEU A 111 -3.40 1.45 -5.07
N LYS A 112 -3.72 1.58 -6.36
CA LYS A 112 -4.67 0.70 -7.05
C LYS A 112 -4.28 -0.77 -6.93
N GLY A 113 -3.03 -1.11 -7.23
CA GLY A 113 -2.56 -2.50 -7.12
C GLY A 113 -2.48 -3.00 -5.67
N TYR A 114 -2.07 -2.14 -4.74
CA TYR A 114 -2.00 -2.52 -3.32
C TYR A 114 -3.39 -2.75 -2.71
N ILE A 115 -4.34 -1.84 -2.98
CA ILE A 115 -5.74 -1.96 -2.54
C ILE A 115 -6.42 -3.14 -3.23
N GLY A 116 -6.11 -3.39 -4.51
CA GLY A 116 -6.68 -4.54 -5.23
C GLY A 116 -6.33 -5.90 -4.63
N GLY A 117 -5.18 -6.03 -3.95
CA GLY A 117 -4.78 -7.26 -3.27
C GLY A 117 -5.17 -7.29 -1.78
N ASP A 118 -4.71 -6.31 -1.01
CA ASP A 118 -4.79 -6.31 0.46
C ASP A 118 -5.93 -5.42 1.01
N GLY A 119 -6.66 -4.77 0.10
CA GLY A 119 -7.70 -3.81 0.41
C GLY A 119 -9.09 -4.42 0.47
N HIS A 120 -9.91 -3.88 1.35
CA HIS A 120 -11.33 -4.13 1.45
C HIS A 120 -12.09 -2.83 1.22
N THR A 121 -12.85 -2.76 0.13
CA THR A 121 -13.71 -1.63 -0.19
C THR A 121 -15.14 -1.95 0.22
N GLU A 122 -15.68 -1.17 1.15
CA GLU A 122 -17.11 -1.19 1.49
C GLU A 122 -17.79 -0.03 0.74
N ALA A 123 -18.69 -0.36 -0.19
CA ALA A 123 -19.46 0.62 -0.94
C ALA A 123 -20.97 0.42 -0.73
N SER A 124 -21.61 1.40 -0.10
CA SER A 124 -23.06 1.43 0.10
C SER A 124 -23.61 2.84 -0.14
N SER A 125 -24.94 2.95 -0.24
CA SER A 125 -25.63 4.24 -0.37
C SER A 125 -25.37 5.24 0.78
N LYS A 126 -24.79 4.78 1.91
CA LYS A 126 -24.54 5.57 3.12
C LYS A 126 -23.08 5.66 3.52
N ARG A 127 -22.21 4.80 2.99
CA ARG A 127 -20.81 4.68 3.42
C ARG A 127 -19.96 4.22 2.25
N TYR A 128 -18.81 4.88 2.09
CA TYR A 128 -17.70 4.39 1.29
C TYR A 128 -16.45 4.44 2.12
N SER A 129 -15.79 3.29 2.24
CA SER A 129 -14.53 3.17 2.95
C SER A 129 -13.63 2.15 2.29
N ILE A 130 -12.34 2.46 2.31
CA ILE A 130 -11.26 1.59 1.88
C ILE A 130 -10.45 1.27 3.12
N GLU A 131 -10.27 -0.02 3.39
CA GLU A 131 -9.47 -0.51 4.50
C GLU A 131 -8.35 -1.40 3.97
N ALA A 132 -7.12 -1.20 4.43
CA ALA A 132 -5.99 -2.08 4.09
C ALA A 132 -5.21 -2.41 5.35
N ASN A 133 -4.72 -3.65 5.45
CA ASN A 133 -4.03 -4.13 6.64
C ASN A 133 -2.58 -4.48 6.31
N THR A 134 -1.66 -4.31 7.25
CA THR A 134 -0.31 -4.86 7.10
C THR A 134 0.31 -5.19 8.43
N VAL A 135 1.22 -6.17 8.44
CA VAL A 135 2.05 -6.51 9.60
C VAL A 135 3.41 -5.80 9.56
N SER A 136 3.74 -5.11 8.46
CA SER A 136 4.98 -4.34 8.36
C SER A 136 4.78 -2.91 8.85
N PRO A 137 5.46 -2.47 9.93
CA PRO A 137 5.43 -1.07 10.35
C PRO A 137 6.01 -0.14 9.26
N ARG A 138 7.02 -0.60 8.50
CA ARG A 138 7.63 0.22 7.44
C ARG A 138 6.66 0.45 6.29
N LEU A 139 5.88 -0.56 5.92
CA LEU A 139 4.84 -0.39 4.91
C LEU A 139 3.73 0.53 5.44
N ALA A 140 3.27 0.33 6.67
CA ALA A 140 2.21 1.15 7.27
C ALA A 140 2.56 2.65 7.26
N TYR A 141 3.75 3.01 7.72
CA TYR A 141 4.19 4.42 7.71
C TYR A 141 4.54 4.91 6.29
N GLY A 142 5.04 4.04 5.41
CA GLY A 142 5.25 4.39 4.00
C GLY A 142 3.94 4.73 3.27
N LEU A 143 2.88 3.95 3.51
CA LEU A 143 1.54 4.21 2.99
C LEU A 143 0.97 5.51 3.57
N ARG A 144 1.19 5.76 4.87
CA ARG A 144 0.80 7.04 5.51
C ARG A 144 1.43 8.25 4.83
N LEU A 145 2.75 8.20 4.57
CA LEU A 145 3.44 9.26 3.86
C LEU A 145 2.93 9.42 2.42
N LEU A 146 2.73 8.30 1.71
CA LEU A 146 2.20 8.31 0.35
C LEU A 146 0.80 8.94 0.29
N LEU A 147 -0.10 8.53 1.18
CA LEU A 147 -1.48 9.04 1.23
C LEU A 147 -1.52 10.54 1.57
N TYR A 148 -0.75 11.00 2.57
CA TYR A 148 -0.68 12.44 2.85
C TYR A 148 -0.11 13.26 1.71
N LYS A 149 0.92 12.73 1.01
CA LYS A 149 1.47 13.39 -0.18
C LYS A 149 0.44 13.57 -1.30
N LEU A 150 -0.50 12.64 -1.42
CA LEU A 150 -1.61 12.69 -2.37
C LEU A 150 -2.83 13.48 -1.83
N GLY A 151 -2.75 14.03 -0.62
CA GLY A 151 -3.86 14.74 0.01
C GLY A 151 -5.00 13.82 0.48
N ILE A 152 -4.74 12.52 0.68
CA ILE A 152 -5.73 11.54 1.13
C ILE A 152 -5.70 11.43 2.65
N LEU A 153 -6.75 11.92 3.29
CA LEU A 153 -6.95 11.76 4.74
C LEU A 153 -7.29 10.31 5.07
N HIS A 154 -6.67 9.81 6.14
CA HIS A 154 -6.81 8.42 6.57
C HIS A 154 -6.54 8.30 8.08
N GLY A 155 -7.11 7.26 8.69
CA GLY A 155 -6.71 6.77 10.01
C GLY A 155 -5.63 5.69 9.89
N LEU A 156 -4.73 5.64 10.87
CA LEU A 156 -3.77 4.54 11.03
C LEU A 156 -3.91 3.98 12.45
N TYR A 157 -4.32 2.73 12.57
CA TYR A 157 -4.58 2.08 13.84
C TYR A 157 -3.62 0.91 14.05
N LYS A 158 -3.08 0.78 15.26
CA LYS A 158 -2.37 -0.43 15.69
C LYS A 158 -3.36 -1.35 16.38
N ARG A 159 -3.49 -2.57 15.89
CA ARG A 159 -4.40 -3.60 16.43
C ARG A 159 -3.61 -4.87 16.74
N PRO A 160 -4.03 -5.67 17.72
CA PRO A 160 -3.48 -7.02 17.86
C PRO A 160 -3.84 -7.85 16.61
N GLN A 161 -2.95 -8.75 16.22
CA GLN A 161 -3.30 -9.76 15.23
C GLN A 161 -4.41 -10.66 15.76
N ARG A 162 -5.23 -11.17 14.83
CA ARG A 162 -6.28 -12.14 15.12
C ARG A 162 -5.85 -13.49 14.60
N ASP A 163 -6.36 -14.53 15.23
CA ASP A 163 -6.21 -15.89 14.72
C ASP A 163 -6.92 -16.02 13.38
N GLY A 164 -6.26 -16.69 12.43
CA GLY A 164 -6.80 -17.03 11.12
C GLY A 164 -7.20 -18.50 11.06
N LEU A 165 -8.01 -18.84 10.07
CA LEU A 165 -8.35 -20.22 9.73
C LEU A 165 -7.98 -20.47 8.27
N ILE A 166 -7.09 -21.43 8.01
CA ILE A 166 -6.70 -21.84 6.66
C ILE A 166 -6.86 -23.36 6.56
N ASP A 167 -7.73 -23.83 5.66
CA ASP A 167 -8.03 -25.26 5.47
C ASP A 167 -8.30 -26.02 6.78
N GLY A 168 -9.08 -25.40 7.67
CA GLY A 168 -9.43 -25.97 8.99
C GLY A 168 -8.32 -25.90 10.05
N ARG A 169 -7.15 -25.34 9.73
CA ARG A 169 -6.04 -25.12 10.68
C ARG A 169 -6.12 -23.71 11.26
N VAL A 170 -6.06 -23.61 12.58
CA VAL A 170 -5.96 -22.32 13.28
C VAL A 170 -4.52 -21.81 13.16
N ILE A 171 -4.36 -20.63 12.58
CA ILE A 171 -3.09 -19.90 12.53
C ILE A 171 -3.15 -18.83 13.61
N HIS A 172 -2.36 -18.99 14.67
CA HIS A 172 -2.35 -18.02 15.75
C HIS A 172 -1.69 -16.71 15.31
N GLY A 173 -2.42 -15.61 15.45
CA GLY A 173 -1.95 -14.28 15.10
C GLY A 173 -1.10 -13.69 16.22
N ASN A 174 0.23 -13.76 16.10
CA ASN A 174 1.14 -13.21 17.10
C ASN A 174 1.76 -11.89 16.62
N GLY A 175 1.35 -10.77 17.23
CA GLY A 175 1.98 -9.46 17.04
C GLY A 175 1.00 -8.33 16.79
N THR A 176 1.49 -7.27 16.15
CA THR A 176 0.71 -6.07 15.82
C THR A 176 0.42 -6.04 14.33
N ARG A 177 -0.86 -5.85 13.98
CA ARG A 177 -1.26 -5.41 12.64
C ARG A 177 -1.52 -3.90 12.64
N TYR A 178 -1.27 -3.30 11.51
CA TYR A 178 -1.53 -1.91 11.20
C TYR A 178 -2.69 -1.86 10.23
N GLU A 179 -3.68 -1.04 10.54
CA GLU A 179 -4.92 -0.91 9.78
C GLU A 179 -5.02 0.53 9.30
N ILE A 180 -5.01 0.71 7.97
CA ILE A 180 -5.24 2.00 7.32
C ILE A 180 -6.70 2.05 6.91
N GLN A 181 -7.40 3.08 7.37
CA GLN A 181 -8.81 3.28 7.06
C GLN A 181 -9.00 4.63 6.39
N ILE A 182 -9.59 4.62 5.20
CA ILE A 182 -9.92 5.79 4.40
C ILE A 182 -11.44 5.80 4.29
N SER A 183 -12.08 6.91 4.64
CA SER A 183 -13.54 7.02 4.63
C SER A 183 -14.00 8.38 4.15
N GLY A 184 -15.30 8.51 3.87
CA GLY A 184 -15.90 9.77 3.49
C GLY A 184 -15.37 10.30 2.16
N GLU A 185 -15.09 11.61 2.10
CA GLU A 185 -14.67 12.28 0.87
C GLU A 185 -13.28 11.81 0.41
N ALA A 186 -12.37 11.55 1.34
CA ALA A 186 -11.03 11.06 1.03
C ALA A 186 -11.07 9.68 0.34
N ALA A 187 -11.99 8.80 0.78
CA ALA A 187 -12.18 7.51 0.13
C ALA A 187 -12.72 7.70 -1.30
N ALA A 188 -13.75 8.52 -1.48
CA ALA A 188 -14.31 8.79 -2.80
C ALA A 188 -13.28 9.41 -3.77
N LEU A 189 -12.43 10.32 -3.27
CA LEU A 189 -11.35 10.91 -4.06
C LEU A 189 -10.35 9.85 -4.51
N LEU A 190 -9.90 9.00 -3.59
CA LEU A 190 -8.97 7.92 -3.92
C LEU A 190 -9.61 6.91 -4.89
N GLY A 191 -10.84 6.46 -4.62
CA GLY A 191 -11.59 5.54 -5.46
C GLY A 191 -11.68 6.04 -6.90
N ASN A 192 -12.12 7.28 -7.09
CA ASN A 192 -12.19 7.89 -8.42
C ASN A 192 -10.81 7.99 -9.09
N ALA A 193 -9.75 8.32 -8.33
CA ALA A 193 -8.39 8.40 -8.87
C ALA A 193 -7.82 7.04 -9.30
N ILE A 194 -8.26 5.94 -8.67
CA ILE A 194 -7.83 4.58 -9.02
C ILE A 194 -8.81 3.85 -9.96
N GLY A 195 -9.89 4.52 -10.37
CA GLY A 195 -10.89 3.99 -11.31
C GLY A 195 -12.02 3.18 -10.67
N GLU A 196 -12.15 3.19 -9.35
CA GLU A 196 -13.31 2.69 -8.63
C GLU A 196 -14.37 3.80 -8.56
N LEU A 197 -15.31 3.80 -9.51
CA LEU A 197 -16.36 4.80 -9.59
C LEU A 197 -17.29 4.70 -8.37
N PHE A 198 -17.25 5.73 -7.52
CA PHE A 198 -18.19 5.87 -6.42
C PHE A 198 -18.90 7.23 -6.47
N ASN A 199 -20.24 7.20 -6.51
CA ASN A 199 -21.11 8.37 -6.48
C ASN A 199 -21.83 8.46 -5.12
N PRO A 200 -21.24 9.14 -4.12
CA PRO A 200 -21.87 9.32 -2.82
C PRO A 200 -23.14 10.16 -2.89
N ARG A 201 -24.08 9.91 -1.97
CA ARG A 201 -25.10 10.90 -1.59
C ARG A 201 -24.44 11.99 -0.74
N GLU A 202 -24.71 13.28 -1.00
CA GLU A 202 -24.07 14.47 -0.37
C GLU A 202 -23.91 14.39 1.16
N ARG A 203 -24.84 13.74 1.87
CA ARG A 203 -24.88 13.70 3.33
C ARG A 203 -23.86 12.76 4.00
N ALA A 204 -23.16 11.91 3.24
CA ALA A 204 -22.30 10.83 3.75
C ALA A 204 -20.79 11.17 3.81
N LEU A 205 -20.38 12.36 3.36
CA LEU A 205 -18.99 12.72 3.21
C LEU A 205 -18.60 13.79 4.23
N ARG A 206 -18.04 13.37 5.35
CA ARG A 206 -17.38 14.29 6.29
C ARG A 206 -16.02 13.73 6.65
N ASN A 207 -14.97 14.44 6.26
CA ASN A 207 -13.64 14.18 6.76
C ASN A 207 -13.48 14.84 8.14
N MET A 208 -12.73 14.20 9.04
CA MET A 208 -12.39 14.79 10.34
C MET A 208 -11.28 15.85 10.25
N GLY A 209 -10.71 16.09 9.06
CA GLY A 209 -9.64 17.05 8.80
C GLY A 209 -9.80 17.74 7.45
N TRP A 210 -8.84 18.59 7.11
CA TRP A 210 -8.83 19.35 5.85
C TRP A 210 -7.44 19.33 5.21
N VAL A 211 -7.40 19.39 3.88
CA VAL A 211 -6.16 19.37 3.09
C VAL A 211 -6.08 20.67 2.30
N SER A 212 -4.96 21.35 2.45
CA SER A 212 -4.56 22.51 1.65
C SER A 212 -3.46 22.11 0.65
N PRO A 213 -3.03 23.00 -0.26
CA PRO A 213 -1.96 22.67 -1.21
C PRO A 213 -0.66 22.22 -0.54
N ASN A 214 -0.34 22.73 0.65
CA ASN A 214 0.95 22.50 1.32
C ASN A 214 0.84 21.75 2.65
N TYR A 215 -0.36 21.70 3.25
CA TYR A 215 -0.55 21.18 4.61
C TYR A 215 -1.76 20.28 4.73
N VAL A 216 -1.64 19.28 5.60
CA VAL A 216 -2.71 18.42 6.05
C VAL A 216 -3.06 18.77 7.49
N PHE A 217 -4.30 19.16 7.75
CA PHE A 217 -4.80 19.52 9.07
C PHE A 217 -5.59 18.35 9.66
N VAL A 218 -5.13 17.82 10.79
CA VAL A 218 -5.78 16.74 11.54
C VAL A 218 -6.13 17.20 12.95
N PRO A 219 -7.29 16.79 13.50
CA PRO A 219 -7.70 17.21 14.84
C PRO A 219 -6.88 16.50 15.91
N VAL A 220 -6.62 17.20 17.01
CA VAL A 220 -6.09 16.58 18.23
C VAL A 220 -7.21 15.76 18.87
N VAL A 221 -7.00 14.45 18.98
CA VAL A 221 -7.98 13.52 19.56
C VAL A 221 -7.83 13.40 21.08
N SER A 222 -6.59 13.44 21.57
CA SER A 222 -6.26 13.40 22.99
C SER A 222 -4.90 14.04 23.26
N ASN A 223 -4.68 14.42 24.51
CA ASN A 223 -3.40 14.91 25.04
C ASN A 223 -3.21 14.31 26.44
N GLU A 224 -2.03 13.77 26.74
CA GLU A 224 -1.70 13.13 28.01
C GLU A 224 -0.32 13.60 28.50
N ALA A 225 -0.23 13.95 29.77
CA ALA A 225 1.04 14.29 30.41
C ALA A 225 1.67 13.03 31.03
N VAL A 226 2.90 12.70 30.64
CA VAL A 226 3.62 11.50 31.10
C VAL A 226 4.93 11.92 31.79
N PRO A 227 5.24 11.40 33.00
CA PRO A 227 6.53 11.62 33.63
C PRO A 227 7.67 11.07 32.75
N TYR A 228 8.69 11.87 32.49
CA TYR A 228 9.85 11.48 31.68
C TYR A 228 11.14 11.96 32.34
N ASN A 229 12.14 11.08 32.40
CA ASN A 229 13.50 11.40 32.84
C ASN A 229 14.49 10.80 31.85
N GLY A 230 15.10 11.64 31.02
CA GLY A 230 15.98 11.24 29.94
C GLY A 230 16.38 12.41 29.04
N THR A 231 17.15 12.11 28.00
CA THR A 231 17.58 13.11 27.00
C THR A 231 16.47 13.36 25.99
N VAL A 232 16.18 14.64 25.72
CA VAL A 232 15.29 15.08 24.65
C VAL A 232 16.11 15.64 23.49
N TYR A 233 15.65 15.41 22.27
CA TYR A 233 16.33 15.83 21.04
C TYR A 233 15.56 16.93 20.34
N ASN A 234 16.27 17.85 19.70
CA ASN A 234 15.72 18.85 18.79
C ASN A 234 16.59 18.93 17.53
N ILE A 235 16.03 19.38 16.42
CA ILE A 235 16.74 19.61 15.17
C ILE A 235 16.45 21.05 14.74
N SER A 236 17.45 21.73 14.18
CA SER A 236 17.24 23.01 13.49
C SER A 236 17.43 22.77 12.00
N VAL A 237 16.52 23.33 11.23
CA VAL A 237 16.49 23.20 9.76
C VAL A 237 16.54 24.61 9.20
N GLU A 238 17.40 24.80 8.20
CA GLU A 238 17.57 26.09 7.54
C GLU A 238 16.25 26.52 6.89
N ASP A 239 15.97 27.82 6.96
CA ASP A 239 14.76 28.52 6.48
C ASP A 239 13.43 28.17 7.18
N ASP A 240 13.16 26.90 7.48
CA ASP A 240 11.93 26.44 8.12
C ASP A 240 12.24 25.63 9.39
N GLU A 241 11.98 26.19 10.57
CA GLU A 241 12.14 25.51 11.88
C GLU A 241 11.02 24.48 12.16
N SER A 242 10.57 23.76 11.13
CA SER A 242 9.50 22.76 11.18
C SER A 242 9.86 21.54 10.34
N TYR A 243 9.72 20.35 10.91
CA TYR A 243 10.12 19.08 10.29
C TYR A 243 9.13 17.95 10.60
N LEU A 244 9.11 16.90 9.77
CA LEU A 244 8.29 15.69 9.87
C LEU A 244 9.14 14.42 10.03
#